data_AF-A0A925AI07-F1
#
_entry.id   AF-A0A925AI07-F1
#
_cell.length_a   1.000
_cell.length_b   1.000
_cell.length_c   1.000
_cell.angle_alpha   90.00
_cell.angle_beta   90.00
_cell.angle_gamma   90.00
#
_symmetry.space_group_name_H-M   'P 1'
#
loop_
_entity.id
_entity.type
_entity.pdbx_description
1 polymer ?
#
loop_
_entity_poly.entity_id
_entity_poly.type
_entity_poly.pdbx_seq_one_letter_code
_entity_poly.pdbx_strand_id
1 'polypeptide(L)'
;MAESLHTFFKWYGETGEQLITKIDFVNTSEKHPTLDLSVLAKYLGEFSKSGAISTEFIQNETIYYRACNFAWENENSNEVITGFEVDRYYCQQDGDVREFQTAGISSKINGDRALVQLLLDPNGPNGGPRNFEMKKENGKWLLSKNGCNAILED
;
A
#
# COMPACT_ATOMS: atom_id res chain seq x y z
N MET A 1 8.12 3.74 -14.55
CA MET A 1 7.29 2.67 -13.96
C MET A 1 8.14 1.83 -13.03
N ALA A 2 9.09 1.03 -13.55
CA ALA A 2 10.05 0.28 -12.72
C ALA A 2 10.72 1.19 -11.69
N GLU A 3 11.32 2.29 -12.16
CA GLU A 3 11.96 3.29 -11.31
C GLU A 3 11.06 3.77 -10.17
N SER A 4 9.82 4.17 -10.45
CA SER A 4 8.90 4.66 -9.41
C SER A 4 8.54 3.56 -8.42
N LEU A 5 8.28 2.34 -8.90
CA LEU A 5 7.90 1.22 -8.03
C LEU A 5 9.08 0.79 -7.14
N HIS A 6 10.28 0.69 -7.71
CA HIS A 6 11.51 0.41 -6.96
C HIS A 6 11.84 1.54 -5.98
N THR A 7 11.63 2.80 -6.38
CA THR A 7 11.79 3.98 -5.50
C THR A 7 10.82 3.92 -4.32
N PHE A 8 9.56 3.57 -4.57
CA PHE A 8 8.56 3.35 -3.52
C PHE A 8 9.03 2.28 -2.54
N PHE A 9 9.42 1.09 -3.01
CA PHE A 9 9.83 -0.01 -2.13
C PHE A 9 11.18 0.23 -1.43
N LYS A 10 12.06 1.03 -2.02
CA LYS A 10 13.28 1.49 -1.35
C LYS A 10 12.93 2.43 -0.18
N TRP A 11 12.15 3.48 -0.45
CA TRP A 11 11.67 4.39 0.59
C TRP A 11 10.89 3.63 1.67
N TYR A 12 10.09 2.65 1.27
CA TYR A 12 9.29 1.84 2.16
C TYR A 12 10.16 1.00 3.10
N GLY A 13 11.18 0.29 2.61
CA GLY A 13 12.10 -0.46 3.48
C GLY A 13 12.96 0.43 4.39
N GLU A 14 13.29 1.67 3.96
CA GLU A 14 14.11 2.59 4.76
C GLU A 14 13.29 3.38 5.80
N THR A 15 12.04 3.72 5.48
CA THR A 15 11.18 4.65 6.25
C THR A 15 9.79 4.08 6.51
N GLY A 16 9.16 3.47 5.51
CA GLY A 16 7.78 2.99 5.56
C GLY A 16 7.51 1.87 6.56
N GLU A 17 8.39 0.88 6.70
CA GLU A 17 8.24 -0.21 7.68
C GLU A 17 8.19 0.32 9.12
N GLN A 18 8.94 1.39 9.41
CA GLN A 18 8.89 2.07 10.71
C GLN A 18 7.58 2.85 10.92
N LEU A 19 6.90 3.26 9.85
CA LEU A 19 5.59 3.92 9.94
C LEU A 19 4.48 2.91 10.25
N ILE A 20 4.57 1.69 9.73
CA ILE A 20 3.60 0.63 10.06
C ILE A 20 3.71 0.18 11.52
N THR A 21 4.89 0.18 12.11
CA THR A 21 5.03 -0.09 13.56
C THR A 21 4.50 1.06 14.45
N LYS A 22 4.05 2.18 13.85
CA LYS A 22 3.50 3.38 14.51
C LYS A 22 2.12 3.74 13.98
N ILE A 23 1.27 2.75 13.71
CA ILE A 23 -0.14 2.99 13.35
C ILE A 23 -0.85 3.62 14.56
N ASP A 24 -0.77 4.94 14.65
CA ASP A 24 -1.34 5.74 15.73
C ASP A 24 -2.70 6.34 15.33
N PHE A 25 -3.13 6.15 14.07
CA PHE A 25 -4.41 6.65 13.58
C PHE A 25 -5.59 5.73 13.93
N VAL A 26 -5.33 4.60 14.58
CA VAL A 26 -6.37 3.70 15.10
C VAL A 26 -6.28 3.70 16.62
N ASN A 27 -7.32 4.17 17.28
CA ASN A 27 -7.43 4.07 18.72
C ASN A 27 -8.02 2.71 19.10
N THR A 28 -7.24 1.89 19.79
CA THR A 28 -7.61 0.57 20.31
C THR A 28 -7.80 0.55 21.83
N SER A 29 -7.78 1.71 22.51
CA SER A 29 -8.00 1.77 23.96
C SER A 29 -9.46 1.52 24.37
N GLU A 30 -10.39 1.67 23.42
CA GLU A 30 -11.82 1.44 23.61
C GLU A 30 -12.20 0.00 23.24
N LYS A 31 -13.46 -0.40 23.51
CA LYS A 31 -13.95 -1.75 23.18
C LYS A 31 -13.89 -2.05 21.68
N HIS A 32 -14.21 -1.05 20.87
CA HIS A 32 -14.21 -1.10 19.41
C HIS A 32 -13.15 -0.13 18.89
N PRO A 33 -12.36 -0.49 17.87
CA PRO A 33 -11.38 0.41 17.29
C PRO A 33 -12.05 1.62 16.64
N THR A 34 -11.40 2.78 16.72
CA THR A 34 -11.89 4.01 16.06
C THR A 34 -10.79 4.70 15.26
N LEU A 35 -11.15 5.24 14.09
CA LEU A 35 -10.24 5.95 13.19
C LEU A 35 -10.11 7.44 13.54
N ASP A 36 -8.88 7.91 13.73
CA ASP A 36 -8.54 9.34 13.72
C ASP A 36 -8.13 9.79 12.30
N LEU A 37 -9.02 10.53 11.64
CA LEU A 37 -8.79 11.04 10.28
C LEU A 37 -7.64 12.06 10.19
N SER A 38 -7.36 12.81 11.25
CA SER A 38 -6.26 13.79 11.25
C SER A 38 -4.91 13.09 11.31
N VAL A 39 -4.79 12.07 12.15
CA VAL A 39 -3.57 11.26 12.25
C VAL A 39 -3.39 10.41 11.00
N LEU A 40 -4.47 9.86 10.43
CA LEU A 40 -4.42 9.16 9.14
C LEU A 40 -3.89 10.07 8.03
N ALA A 41 -4.37 11.31 7.93
CA ALA A 41 -3.91 12.25 6.91
C ALA A 41 -2.40 12.55 7.03
N LYS A 42 -1.87 12.65 8.27
CA LYS A 42 -0.42 12.81 8.50
C LYS A 42 0.35 11.56 8.08
N TYR A 43 -0.13 10.38 8.49
CA TYR A 43 0.45 9.09 8.11
C TYR A 43 0.53 8.95 6.58
N LEU A 44 -0.57 9.19 5.87
CA LEU A 44 -0.60 9.11 4.41
C LEU A 44 0.27 10.20 3.75
N GLY A 45 0.38 11.39 4.35
CA GLY A 45 1.26 12.45 3.88
C GLY A 45 2.76 12.07 3.87
N GLU A 46 3.19 11.14 4.72
CA GLU A 46 4.56 10.61 4.69
C GLU A 46 4.85 9.86 3.38
N PHE A 47 3.87 9.13 2.83
CA PHE A 47 4.04 8.41 1.57
C PHE A 47 4.32 9.36 0.41
N SER A 48 3.77 10.58 0.41
CA SER A 48 4.04 11.57 -0.63
C SER A 48 5.51 12.00 -0.67
N LYS A 49 6.25 11.85 0.44
CA LYS A 49 7.69 12.14 0.51
C LYS A 49 8.53 11.13 -0.29
N SER A 50 8.00 9.96 -0.62
CA SER A 50 8.66 9.00 -1.52
C SER A 50 8.84 9.55 -2.95
N GLY A 51 8.02 10.53 -3.35
CA GLY A 51 7.98 11.02 -4.73
C GLY A 51 7.48 9.99 -5.76
N ALA A 52 7.02 8.82 -5.30
CA ALA A 52 6.69 7.67 -6.14
C ALA A 52 5.19 7.35 -6.18
N ILE A 53 4.38 8.01 -5.35
CA ILE A 53 2.93 7.82 -5.29
C ILE A 53 2.16 8.98 -5.94
N SER A 54 0.98 8.69 -6.45
CA SER A 54 0.06 9.70 -7.00
C SER A 54 -0.81 10.30 -5.92
N THR A 55 -1.49 11.41 -6.24
CA THR A 55 -2.52 11.96 -5.34
C THR A 55 -3.67 10.96 -5.12
N GLU A 56 -3.95 10.15 -6.13
CA GLU A 56 -5.00 9.13 -6.11
C GLU A 56 -4.68 7.98 -5.14
N PHE A 57 -3.40 7.66 -4.93
CA PHE A 57 -3.00 6.69 -3.91
C PHE A 57 -3.50 7.08 -2.52
N ILE A 58 -3.30 8.35 -2.14
CA ILE A 58 -3.74 8.89 -0.85
C ILE A 58 -5.26 8.80 -0.71
N GLN A 59 -5.99 9.09 -1.79
CA GLN A 59 -7.45 8.99 -1.81
C GLN A 59 -7.91 7.54 -1.62
N ASN A 60 -7.30 6.61 -2.34
CA ASN A 60 -7.61 5.17 -2.25
C ASN A 60 -7.32 4.62 -0.85
N GLU A 61 -6.21 4.99 -0.24
CA GLU A 61 -5.89 4.60 1.14
C GLU A 61 -6.86 5.22 2.15
N THR A 62 -7.25 6.48 1.95
CA THR A 62 -8.25 7.13 2.81
C THR A 62 -9.61 6.43 2.73
N ILE A 63 -10.05 6.06 1.52
CA ILE A 63 -11.29 5.31 1.30
C ILE A 63 -11.22 3.95 1.99
N TYR A 64 -10.09 3.26 1.85
CA TYR A 64 -9.88 1.97 2.47
C TYR A 64 -9.99 2.02 4.00
N TYR A 65 -9.22 2.89 4.66
CA TYR A 65 -9.27 2.96 6.13
C TYR A 65 -10.64 3.42 6.67
N ARG A 66 -11.39 4.22 5.90
CA ARG A 66 -12.79 4.52 6.23
C ARG A 66 -13.69 3.29 6.14
N ALA A 67 -13.48 2.43 5.15
CA ALA A 67 -14.21 1.17 5.05
C ALA A 67 -13.85 0.22 6.20
N CYS A 68 -12.57 0.12 6.57
CA CYS A 68 -12.14 -0.63 7.75
C CYS A 68 -12.81 -0.09 9.03
N ASN A 69 -12.86 1.24 9.20
CA ASN A 69 -13.52 1.85 10.36
C ASN A 69 -14.99 1.44 10.52
N PHE A 70 -15.71 1.21 9.42
CA PHE A 70 -17.08 0.71 9.48
C PHE A 70 -17.13 -0.76 9.96
N ALA A 71 -16.17 -1.60 9.56
CA ALA A 71 -16.06 -2.96 10.07
C ALA A 71 -15.73 -2.99 11.57
N TRP A 72 -14.83 -2.09 12.01
CA TRP A 72 -14.35 -2.00 13.39
C TRP A 72 -15.45 -1.75 14.42
N GLU A 73 -16.59 -1.16 14.02
CA GLU A 73 -17.77 -0.96 14.88
C GLU A 73 -18.26 -2.27 15.52
N ASN A 74 -17.92 -3.43 14.94
CA ASN A 74 -18.31 -4.76 15.44
C ASN A 74 -17.12 -5.62 15.89
N GLU A 75 -15.90 -5.08 15.87
CA GLU A 75 -14.67 -5.83 16.18
C GLU A 75 -14.15 -5.53 17.58
N ASN A 76 -13.35 -6.43 18.13
CA ASN A 76 -12.74 -6.28 19.45
C ASN A 76 -11.33 -5.69 19.32
N SER A 77 -11.06 -4.59 20.01
CA SER A 77 -9.73 -3.95 20.00
C SER A 77 -8.58 -4.83 20.52
N ASN A 78 -8.88 -5.96 21.18
CA ASN A 78 -7.87 -6.92 21.66
C ASN A 78 -7.53 -8.01 20.63
N GLU A 79 -8.15 -7.99 19.45
CA GLU A 79 -7.91 -8.94 18.36
C GLU A 79 -7.21 -8.24 17.19
N VAL A 80 -6.76 -9.02 16.19
CA VAL A 80 -6.32 -8.44 14.92
C VAL A 80 -7.57 -7.92 14.21
N ILE A 81 -7.58 -6.62 13.91
CA ILE A 81 -8.74 -5.91 13.35
C ILE A 81 -8.64 -5.84 11.82
N THR A 82 -9.79 -5.67 11.15
CA THR A 82 -9.87 -5.64 9.68
C THR A 82 -8.90 -4.62 9.10
N GLY A 83 -8.06 -5.07 8.17
CA GLY A 83 -7.10 -4.25 7.43
C GLY A 83 -5.69 -4.17 7.99
N PHE A 84 -5.39 -4.94 9.04
CA PHE A 84 -4.05 -5.11 9.59
C PHE A 84 -3.60 -6.58 9.67
N GLU A 85 -4.25 -7.46 8.91
CA GLU A 85 -3.91 -8.89 8.86
C GLU A 85 -2.63 -9.17 8.09
N VAL A 86 -2.23 -8.26 7.19
CA VAL A 86 -1.02 -8.32 6.37
C VAL A 86 -0.46 -6.91 6.19
N ASP A 87 0.83 -6.81 5.85
CA ASP A 87 1.37 -5.57 5.31
C ASP A 87 0.63 -5.19 4.03
N ARG A 88 -0.01 -4.03 4.04
CA ARG A 88 -0.88 -3.57 2.98
C ARG A 88 -0.14 -3.18 1.69
N TYR A 89 1.16 -2.90 1.75
CA TYR A 89 1.91 -2.39 0.59
C TYR A 89 2.62 -3.48 -0.20
N TYR A 90 2.96 -4.62 0.42
CA TYR A 90 3.49 -5.81 -0.28
C TYR A 90 2.68 -7.11 -0.09
N CYS A 91 1.59 -7.05 0.69
CA CYS A 91 0.54 -8.08 0.82
C CYS A 91 0.99 -9.37 1.51
N GLN A 92 1.77 -9.23 2.58
CA GLN A 92 2.25 -10.36 3.37
C GLN A 92 2.47 -9.98 4.83
N GLN A 93 2.44 -10.97 5.73
CA GLN A 93 2.83 -10.79 7.13
C GLN A 93 4.35 -10.72 7.26
N ASP A 94 5.03 -11.74 6.74
CA ASP A 94 6.49 -11.82 6.71
C ASP A 94 6.95 -11.80 5.25
N GLY A 95 7.52 -10.67 4.82
CA GLY A 95 8.03 -10.48 3.46
C GLY A 95 9.43 -9.87 3.46
N ASP A 96 10.12 -9.96 2.33
CA ASP A 96 11.42 -9.32 2.11
C ASP A 96 11.28 -8.20 1.08
N VAL A 97 11.22 -6.96 1.56
CA VAL A 97 11.10 -5.76 0.71
C VAL A 97 12.22 -5.65 -0.33
N ARG A 98 13.39 -6.29 -0.11
CA ARG A 98 14.53 -6.21 -1.04
C ARG A 98 14.19 -6.82 -2.40
N GLU A 99 13.37 -7.86 -2.45
CA GLU A 99 12.96 -8.43 -3.75
C GLU A 99 12.13 -7.44 -4.57
N PHE A 100 11.26 -6.67 -3.90
CA PHE A 100 10.45 -5.63 -4.54
C PHE A 100 11.28 -4.47 -5.08
N GLN A 101 12.47 -4.23 -4.53
CA GLN A 101 13.37 -3.15 -4.96
C GLN A 101 14.09 -3.46 -6.28
N THR A 102 14.20 -4.74 -6.67
CA THR A 102 14.98 -5.15 -7.84
C THR A 102 14.23 -6.04 -8.82
N ALA A 103 13.06 -6.56 -8.44
CA ALA A 103 12.32 -7.47 -9.30
C ALA A 103 11.98 -6.84 -10.66
N GLY A 104 12.01 -7.68 -11.70
CA GLY A 104 11.58 -7.30 -13.04
C GLY A 104 10.11 -6.90 -13.03
N ILE A 105 9.72 -6.05 -13.98
CA ILE A 105 8.32 -5.66 -14.15
C ILE A 105 7.78 -6.05 -15.52
N SER A 106 6.49 -6.37 -15.57
CA SER A 106 5.66 -6.39 -16.78
C SER A 106 4.59 -5.31 -16.65
N SER A 107 4.11 -4.75 -17.76
CA SER A 107 3.08 -3.71 -17.71
C SER A 107 2.11 -3.76 -18.88
N LYS A 108 0.84 -3.51 -18.60
CA LYS A 108 -0.20 -3.21 -19.60
C LYS A 108 -0.58 -1.74 -19.45
N ILE A 109 -0.36 -0.94 -20.50
CA ILE A 109 -0.62 0.51 -20.49
C ILE A 109 -1.92 0.79 -21.26
N ASN A 110 -2.78 1.64 -20.68
CA ASN A 110 -3.97 2.20 -21.31
C ASN A 110 -4.03 3.71 -21.04
N GLY A 111 -3.60 4.52 -22.00
CA GLY A 111 -3.50 5.98 -21.84
C GLY A 111 -2.59 6.37 -20.68
N ASP A 112 -3.13 7.12 -19.72
CA ASP A 112 -2.44 7.55 -18.52
C ASP A 112 -2.57 6.56 -17.35
N ARG A 113 -2.98 5.32 -17.62
CA ARG A 113 -3.07 4.22 -16.64
C ARG A 113 -2.19 3.06 -17.05
N ALA A 114 -1.69 2.33 -16.07
CA ALA A 114 -1.00 1.08 -16.29
C ALA A 114 -1.29 0.09 -15.16
N LEU A 115 -1.49 -1.18 -15.51
CA LEU A 115 -1.31 -2.29 -14.57
C LEU A 115 0.12 -2.76 -14.69
N VAL A 116 0.86 -2.69 -13.59
CA VAL A 116 2.25 -3.10 -13.49
C VAL A 116 2.32 -4.33 -12.61
N GLN A 117 2.97 -5.38 -13.10
CA GLN A 117 3.22 -6.60 -12.35
C GLN A 117 4.70 -6.69 -12.00
N LEU A 118 5.04 -6.76 -10.71
CA LEU A 118 6.35 -7.22 -10.25
C LEU A 118 6.44 -8.73 -10.42
N LEU A 119 7.49 -9.18 -11.10
CA LEU A 119 7.76 -10.58 -11.41
C LEU A 119 8.61 -11.21 -10.29
N LEU A 120 7.99 -11.40 -9.12
CA LEU A 120 8.61 -12.07 -7.97
C LEU A 120 8.70 -13.58 -8.21
N ASP A 121 9.68 -14.23 -7.59
CA ASP A 121 9.84 -15.69 -7.67
C ASP A 121 8.70 -16.39 -6.90
N PRO A 122 7.87 -17.23 -7.55
CA PRO A 122 6.84 -18.01 -6.89
C PRO A 122 7.33 -18.88 -5.72
N ASN A 123 8.60 -19.26 -5.70
CA ASN A 123 9.22 -20.04 -4.63
C ASN A 123 10.04 -19.18 -3.65
N GLY A 124 10.08 -17.86 -3.86
CA GLY A 124 10.76 -16.91 -2.99
C GLY A 124 9.97 -16.59 -1.72
N PRO A 125 10.57 -15.86 -0.77
CA PRO A 125 9.93 -15.44 0.48
C PRO A 125 8.64 -14.66 0.25
N ASN A 126 8.58 -13.88 -0.83
CA ASN A 126 7.40 -13.08 -1.16
C ASN A 126 6.36 -13.82 -2.02
N GLY A 127 6.64 -15.06 -2.40
CA GLY A 127 5.84 -15.81 -3.36
C GLY A 127 5.74 -15.11 -4.72
N GLY A 128 4.72 -15.47 -5.50
CA GLY A 128 4.63 -15.13 -6.92
C GLY A 128 4.40 -13.65 -7.24
N PRO A 129 4.12 -13.34 -8.52
CA PRO A 129 3.99 -11.98 -8.99
C PRO A 129 2.98 -11.11 -8.22
N ARG A 130 3.20 -9.79 -8.22
CA ARG A 130 2.33 -8.79 -7.55
C ARG A 130 1.92 -7.70 -8.52
N ASN A 131 0.61 -7.40 -8.58
CA ASN A 131 0.08 -6.36 -9.46
C ASN A 131 -0.02 -5.03 -8.73
N PHE A 132 0.09 -3.93 -9.44
CA PHE A 132 -0.04 -2.56 -8.94
C PHE A 132 -0.68 -1.71 -10.02
N GLU A 133 -1.49 -0.74 -9.63
CA GLU A 133 -1.98 0.25 -10.58
C GLU A 133 -1.10 1.49 -10.51
N MET A 134 -0.72 2.00 -11.68
CA MET A 134 0.02 3.23 -11.82
C MET A 134 -0.76 4.22 -12.68
N LYS A 135 -0.55 5.50 -12.39
CA LYS A 135 -1.11 6.62 -13.14
C LYS A 135 0.01 7.53 -13.63
N LYS A 136 -0.14 8.05 -14.84
CA LYS A 136 0.76 9.07 -15.37
C LYS A 136 0.29 10.46 -14.93
N GLU A 137 1.09 11.14 -14.11
CA GLU A 137 0.86 12.52 -13.68
C GLU A 137 2.07 13.36 -14.07
N ASN A 138 1.85 14.45 -14.82
CA ASN A 138 2.92 15.35 -15.27
C ASN A 138 4.10 14.63 -15.96
N GLY A 139 3.78 13.64 -16.79
CA GLY A 139 4.78 12.85 -17.52
C GLY A 139 5.42 11.71 -16.72
N LYS A 140 5.18 11.62 -15.41
CA LYS A 140 5.75 10.60 -14.53
C LYS A 140 4.72 9.53 -14.19
N TRP A 141 5.14 8.28 -14.22
CA TRP A 141 4.32 7.18 -13.70
C TRP A 141 4.44 7.12 -12.19
N LEU A 142 3.33 7.14 -11.48
CA LEU A 142 3.25 7.12 -10.02
C LEU A 142 2.30 6.00 -9.58
N LEU A 143 2.60 5.37 -8.45
CA LEU A 143 1.76 4.33 -7.85
C LEU A 143 0.41 4.95 -7.46
N SER A 144 -0.70 4.40 -7.95
CA SER A 144 -2.07 4.85 -7.62
C SER A 144 -2.84 3.86 -6.76
N LYS A 145 -2.45 2.58 -6.75
CA LYS A 145 -3.09 1.56 -5.91
C LYS A 145 -2.08 0.46 -5.57
N ASN A 146 -2.08 0.02 -4.31
CA ASN A 146 -1.28 -1.11 -3.84
C ASN A 146 -1.82 -2.45 -4.34
N GLY A 147 -0.97 -3.48 -4.22
CA GLY A 147 -1.19 -4.75 -4.89
C GLY A 147 -2.16 -5.71 -4.24
N CYS A 148 -2.62 -5.44 -3.02
CA CYS A 148 -3.46 -6.39 -2.30
C CYS A 148 -4.88 -6.43 -2.86
N ASN A 149 -5.24 -5.42 -3.65
CA ASN A 149 -6.55 -5.24 -4.29
C ASN A 149 -6.44 -4.79 -5.76
N ALA A 150 -5.29 -5.00 -6.42
CA ALA A 150 -5.07 -4.55 -7.79
C ALA A 150 -5.60 -5.60 -8.78
N ILE A 151 -6.77 -5.32 -9.35
CA ILE A 151 -7.35 -6.02 -10.49
C ILE A 151 -7.62 -4.93 -11.54
N LEU A 152 -7.19 -5.13 -12.79
CA LEU A 152 -7.71 -4.31 -13.89
C LEU A 152 -9.18 -4.69 -14.04
N GLU A 153 -10.07 -3.76 -13.70
CA GLU A 153 -11.43 -3.81 -14.23
C GLU A 153 -11.35 -3.34 -15.69
N ASP A 154 -11.82 -4.20 -16.60
CA ASP A 154 -11.84 -3.97 -18.06
C ASP A 154 -12.76 -2.81 -18.47
#